data_AF-A0A067T453-F1
#
_entry.id   AF-A0A067T453-F1
#
_cell.length_a   1.000
_cell.length_b   1.000
_cell.length_c   1.000
_cell.angle_alpha   90.00
_cell.angle_beta   90.00
_cell.angle_gamma   90.00
#
_symmetry.space_group_name_H-M   'P 1'
#
loop_
_entity.id
_entity.type
_entity.pdbx_description
1 polymer ?
#
loop_
_entity_poly.entity_id
_entity_poly.type
_entity_poly.pdbx_seq_one_letter_code
_entity_poly.pdbx_strand_id
1 'polypeptide(L)' 'MVNPGAFRGSRKEFLMGEKPAYSAGVVGGYAADALAVIQRRYFKRYPVGLPHSEEPTDEHLAAVDDDSPDPEPEE' A
#
# COMPACT_ATOMS: atom_id res chain seq x y z
N MET A 1 -7.24 20.57 18.54
CA MET A 1 -6.58 19.26 18.43
C MET A 1 -6.40 18.96 16.95
N VAL A 2 -5.17 18.80 16.48
CA VAL A 2 -4.87 18.56 15.06
C VAL A 2 -5.41 17.18 14.68
N ASN A 3 -6.06 17.03 13.52
CA ASN A 3 -6.56 15.73 13.07
C ASN A 3 -5.36 14.77 12.90
N PRO A 4 -5.31 13.65 13.65
CA PRO A 4 -4.17 12.73 13.61
C PRO A 4 -4.04 11.96 12.28
N GLY A 5 -5.04 12.08 11.39
CA GLY A 5 -5.10 11.36 10.12
C GLY A 5 -5.70 9.97 10.28
N ALA A 6 -6.16 9.41 9.15
CA ALA A 6 -6.79 8.09 9.08
C ALA A 6 -5.78 6.94 9.13
N PHE A 7 -4.55 7.14 8.65
CA PHE A 7 -3.51 6.12 8.65
C PHE A 7 -2.58 6.25 9.84
N ARG A 8 -2.34 5.13 10.52
CA ARG A 8 -1.43 4.97 11.66
C ARG A 8 -0.60 3.70 11.47
N GLY A 9 0.33 3.45 12.39
CA GLY A 9 1.13 2.21 12.41
C GLY A 9 1.81 1.93 11.07
N SER A 10 1.82 0.65 10.69
CA SER A 10 2.53 0.17 9.50
C SER A 10 1.96 0.75 8.20
N ARG A 11 0.63 0.98 8.13
CA ARG A 11 -0.03 1.60 6.96
C ARG A 11 0.51 3.00 6.68
N LYS A 12 0.74 3.79 7.74
CA LYS A 12 1.32 5.12 7.60
C LYS A 12 2.77 5.05 7.15
N GLU A 13 3.55 4.14 7.73
CA GLU A 13 4.96 3.94 7.36
C GLU A 13 5.10 3.54 5.90
N PHE A 14 4.29 2.59 5.42
CA PHE A 14 4.23 2.19 4.02
C PHE A 14 3.93 3.38 3.10
N LEU A 15 2.84 4.13 3.35
CA LEU A 15 2.43 5.25 2.50
C LEU A 15 3.47 6.39 2.48
N MET A 16 4.18 6.62 3.59
CA MET A 16 5.28 7.59 3.62
C MET A 16 6.49 7.09 2.84
N GLY A 17 6.77 5.79 2.86
CA GLY A 17 7.81 5.15 2.05
C GLY A 17 7.53 5.20 0.54
N GLU A 18 6.26 5.16 0.12
CA GLU A 18 5.84 5.23 -1.28
C GLU A 18 5.78 6.67 -1.84
N LYS A 19 5.83 7.69 -0.97
CA LYS A 19 5.77 9.11 -1.37
C LYS A 19 6.80 9.51 -2.44
N PRO A 20 8.07 9.05 -2.41
CA PRO A 20 9.04 9.35 -3.46
C PRO A 20 8.64 8.76 -4.82
N ALA A 21 8.12 7.53 -4.86
CA ALA A 21 7.68 6.88 -6.09
C ALA A 21 6.49 7.61 -6.71
N TYR A 22 5.51 7.98 -5.89
CA TYR A 22 4.40 8.84 -6.32
C TYR A 22 4.90 10.19 -6.85
N SER A 23 5.83 10.84 -6.14
CA SER A 23 6.37 12.14 -6.54
C SER A 23 7.09 12.06 -7.89
N ALA A 24 7.87 10.99 -8.12
CA ALA A 24 8.50 10.74 -9.40
C ALA A 24 7.48 10.53 -10.53
N GLY A 25 6.39 9.81 -10.25
CA GLY A 25 5.28 9.63 -11.19
C GLY A 25 4.57 10.93 -11.57
N VAL A 26 4.35 11.82 -10.60
CA VAL A 26 3.79 13.16 -10.87
C VAL A 26 4.73 13.98 -11.76
N VAL A 27 6.02 14.03 -11.42
CA VAL A 27 7.01 14.80 -12.19
C VAL A 27 7.19 14.24 -13.61
N GLY A 28 7.14 12.93 -13.77
CA GLY A 28 7.33 12.26 -15.05
C GLY A 28 6.06 12.07 -15.88
N GLY A 29 4.89 12.49 -15.41
CA GLY A 29 3.62 12.36 -16.14
C GLY A 29 3.00 10.96 -16.15
N TYR A 30 3.44 10.05 -15.26
CA TYR A 30 2.93 8.68 -15.12
C TYR A 30 2.32 8.41 -13.73
N ALA A 31 1.71 9.43 -13.13
CA ALA A 31 1.15 9.35 -11.79
C ALA A 31 0.10 8.23 -11.62
N ALA A 32 -0.70 7.97 -12.66
CA ALA A 32 -1.70 6.89 -12.64
C ALA A 32 -1.05 5.51 -12.49
N ASP A 33 0.04 5.25 -13.23
CA ASP A 33 0.77 3.97 -13.17
C ASP A 33 1.46 3.81 -11.81
N ALA A 34 2.08 4.89 -11.30
CA ALA A 34 2.68 4.89 -9.97
C ALA A 34 1.62 4.58 -8.89
N LEU A 35 0.43 5.20 -8.98
CA LEU A 35 -0.67 4.92 -8.06
C LEU A 35 -1.16 3.47 -8.16
N ALA A 36 -1.28 2.92 -9.37
CA ALA A 36 -1.70 1.53 -9.56
C ALA A 36 -0.73 0.55 -8.89
N VAL A 37 0.58 0.76 -9.02
CA VAL A 37 1.61 -0.05 -8.36
C VAL A 37 1.52 0.09 -6.83
N ILE A 38 1.40 1.32 -6.32
CA ILE A 38 1.28 1.58 -4.87
C ILE A 38 0.03 0.90 -4.31
N GLN A 39 -1.12 1.00 -4.99
CA GLN A 39 -2.37 0.38 -4.57
C GLN A 39 -2.27 -1.15 -4.56
N ARG A 40 -1.67 -1.74 -5.60
CA ARG A 40 -1.44 -3.20 -5.66
C ARG A 40 -0.64 -3.68 -4.45
N ARG A 41 0.52 -3.07 -4.20
CA ARG A 41 1.38 -3.39 -3.03
C ARG A 41 0.65 -3.15 -1.71
N TYR A 42 -0.11 -2.06 -1.61
CA TYR A 42 -0.91 -1.76 -0.42
C TYR A 42 -1.91 -2.87 -0.11
N PHE A 43 -2.67 -3.34 -1.10
CA PHE A 43 -3.70 -4.36 -0.88
C PHE A 43 -3.13 -5.77 -0.66
N LYS A 44 -1.90 -6.05 -1.11
CA LYS A 44 -1.19 -7.27 -0.72
C LYS A 44 -0.83 -7.30 0.77
N ARG A 45 -0.43 -6.15 1.32
CA ARG A 45 -0.01 -5.99 2.73
C ARG A 45 -1.18 -5.75 3.69
N TYR A 46 -2.24 -5.11 3.19
CA TYR A 46 -3.40 -4.69 3.97
C TYR A 46 -4.69 -5.15 3.27
N PRO A 47 -5.10 -6.41 3.48
CA PRO A 47 -6.28 -6.98 2.85
C PRO A 47 -7.52 -6.11 3.12
N VAL A 48 -8.41 -5.98 2.14
CA VAL A 48 -9.67 -5.20 2.26
C VAL A 48 -10.58 -5.69 3.40
N GLY A 49 -10.49 -6.96 3.77
CA GLY A 49 -11.22 -7.55 4.89
C GLY A 49 -10.62 -7.26 6.26
N LEU A 50 -9.40 -6.70 6.34
CA LEU A 50 -8.73 -6.36 7.59
C LEU A 50 -9.20 -4.97 8.07
N PRO A 51 -9.84 -4.86 9.25
CA PRO A 51 -10.30 -3.57 9.77
C PRO A 51 -9.17 -2.54 9.87
N HIS A 52 -9.47 -1.27 9.62
CA HIS A 52 -8.48 -0.19 9.74
C HIS A 52 -7.98 0.03 11.18
N SER A 53 -8.67 -0.51 12.19
CA SER A 53 -8.24 -0.50 13.59
C SER A 53 -7.23 -1.60 13.93
N GLU A 54 -7.01 -2.56 13.03
CA GLU A 54 -6.16 -3.73 13.26
C GLU A 54 -4.95 -3.69 12.33
N GLU A 55 -3.77 -3.94 12.90
CA GLU A 55 -2.53 -4.07 12.13
C GLU A 55 -2.39 -5.53 11.67
N PRO A 56 -1.90 -5.76 10.43
CA PRO A 56 -1.48 -7.10 10.04
C PRO A 56 -0.33 -7.56 10.96
N THR A 57 -0.19 -8.86 11.13
CA THR A 57 0.92 -9.42 11.90
C THR A 57 2.25 -9.22 11.16
N ASP A 58 3.34 -9.15 11.90
CA ASP A 58 4.69 -9.06 11.32
C ASP A 58 4.98 -10.26 10.41
N GLU A 59 4.49 -11.46 10.77
CA GLU A 59 4.58 -12.67 9.95
C GLU A 59 3.86 -12.52 8.61
N HIS A 60 2.67 -11.92 8.60
CA HIS A 60 1.94 -11.64 7.35
C HIS A 60 2.73 -10.67 6.49
N LEU A 61 3.20 -9.55 7.06
CA LEU A 61 3.96 -8.54 6.32
C LEU A 61 5.28 -9.10 5.76
N ALA A 62 5.95 -10.01 6.49
CA ALA A 62 7.19 -10.64 6.03
C ALA A 62 6.96 -11.66 4.90
N ALA A 63 5.77 -12.25 4.81
CA ALA A 63 5.40 -13.20 3.76
C ALA A 63 4.92 -12.54 2.47
N VAL A 64 4.66 -11.23 2.48
CA VAL A 64 4.18 -10.50 1.30
C VAL A 64 5.33 -10.19 0.34
N ASP A 65 5.20 -10.68 -0.89
CA ASP A 65 6.03 -10.27 -2.03
C ASP A 65 5.29 -9.21 -2.87
N ASP A 66 5.74 -7.96 -2.76
CA ASP A 66 5.18 -6.81 -3.47
C ASP A 66 5.35 -6.89 -4.99
N ASP A 67 6.39 -7.57 -5.46
CA ASP A 67 6.82 -7.60 -6.86
C ASP A 67 6.28 -8.81 -7.62
N SER A 68 5.77 -9.82 -6.90
CA SER A 68 5.05 -10.95 -7.51
C SER A 68 3.85 -10.49 -8.37
N PRO A 69 3.51 -11.20 -9.45
CA PRO A 69 2.25 -10.97 -10.16
C PRO A 69 1.05 -11.36 -9.29
N ASP A 70 -0.07 -10.66 -9.44
CA ASP A 70 -1.33 -11.08 -8.84
C ASP A 70 -1.91 -12.27 -9.62
N PRO A 71 -2.55 -13.25 -8.94
CA PRO A 71 -3.22 -14.35 -9.63
C PRO A 71 -4.40 -13.83 -10.46
N GLU A 72 -4.62 -14.44 -11.62
CA GLU A 72 -5.81 -14.15 -12.43
C GLU A 72 -7.07 -14.61 -11.68
N PRO A 73 -8.16 -13.81 -11.69
CA PRO A 73 -9.41 -14.23 -11.08
C PRO A 73 -9.98 -15.45 -11.81
N GLU A 74 -10.45 -16.44 -11.05
CA GLU A 74 -11.19 -17.57 -11.61
C GLU A 74 -12.53 -17.07 -12.18
N GLU A 75 -12.87 -17.48 -13.42
CA GLU A 75 -14.11 -17.12 -14.13
C GLU A 75 -15.38 -17.70 -13.50
#